data_AF-A0A411WXY6-F1
#
_entry.id   AF-A0A411WXY6-F1
#
_cell.length_a   1.000
_cell.length_b   1.000
_cell.length_c   1.000
_cell.angle_alpha   90.00
_cell.angle_beta   90.00
_cell.angle_gamma   90.00
#
_symmetry.space_group_name_H-M   'P 1'
#
loop_
_entity.id
_entity.type
_entity.pdbx_description
1 polymer ?
#
loop_
_entity_poly.entity_id
_entity_poly.type
_entity_poly.pdbx_seq_one_letter_code
_entity_poly.pdbx_strand_id
1 'polypeptide(L)'
;MNIVCIAWGSLLWKPGPLKLASGWHPGGPLLPLEFARDSDDSDELALVLCAGAPAVPTYWAYVDAPDLAAARAMLAAREKIAPGHPEFIGSIPAVGGAPVQHEIAAWLGARRIDAAIWTALPPKFAGSGGRMPSATEVVAFLASLAGETRQAAEFYLRRTPPHIDTPYRRVIARSLGWHPLREAGVTRMY
;
A
#
# COMPACT_ATOMS: atom_id res chain seq x y z
N MET A 1 -7.05 0.10 -23.49
CA MET A 1 -7.20 0.85 -22.24
C MET A 1 -5.93 0.67 -21.44
N ASN A 2 -5.24 1.75 -21.12
CA ASN A 2 -4.04 1.73 -20.30
C ASN A 2 -4.44 1.77 -18.83
N ILE A 3 -4.25 0.64 -18.14
CA ILE A 3 -4.60 0.46 -16.73
C ILE A 3 -3.31 0.45 -15.91
N VAL A 4 -3.29 1.17 -14.79
CA VAL A 4 -2.17 1.14 -13.85
C VAL A 4 -2.58 0.61 -12.48
N CYS A 5 -1.65 -0.03 -11.78
CA CYS A 5 -1.76 -0.30 -10.36
C CYS A 5 -0.97 0.77 -9.61
N ILE A 6 -1.59 1.40 -8.60
CA ILE A 6 -0.91 2.31 -7.66
C ILE A 6 -0.57 1.52 -6.38
N ALA A 7 0.66 1.65 -5.90
CA ALA A 7 1.16 0.88 -4.77
C ALA A 7 2.12 1.69 -3.87
N TRP A 8 2.26 1.22 -2.63
CA TRP A 8 3.07 1.89 -1.60
C TRP A 8 3.70 0.92 -0.58
N GLY A 9 3.43 -0.38 -0.68
CA GLY A 9 3.91 -1.39 0.27
C GLY A 9 4.35 -2.67 -0.43
N SER A 10 3.97 -3.82 0.12
CA SER A 10 4.48 -5.12 -0.32
C SER A 10 4.36 -5.45 -1.82
N LEU A 11 3.38 -4.86 -2.53
CA LEU A 11 3.24 -5.00 -3.98
C LEU A 11 4.52 -4.61 -4.74
N LEU A 12 5.30 -3.66 -4.22
CA LEU A 12 6.52 -3.16 -4.86
C LEU A 12 7.61 -4.23 -4.98
N TRP A 13 7.67 -5.20 -4.06
CA TRP A 13 8.68 -6.28 -4.07
C TRP A 13 8.08 -7.69 -4.10
N LYS A 14 6.76 -7.81 -3.95
CA LYS A 14 6.02 -9.07 -3.96
C LYS A 14 4.69 -8.87 -4.68
N PRO A 15 4.68 -8.67 -6.01
CA PRO A 15 3.44 -8.47 -6.78
C PRO A 15 2.58 -9.74 -6.87
N GLY A 16 3.17 -10.92 -6.67
CA GLY A 16 2.45 -12.20 -6.70
C GLY A 16 1.74 -12.42 -8.05
N PRO A 17 0.42 -12.71 -8.07
CA PRO A 17 -0.31 -12.96 -9.32
C PRO A 17 -0.62 -11.68 -10.12
N LEU A 18 -0.30 -10.49 -9.60
CA LEU A 18 -0.50 -9.23 -10.34
C LEU A 18 0.49 -9.15 -11.50
N LYS A 19 -0.02 -9.31 -12.73
CA LYS A 19 0.79 -9.21 -13.95
C LYS A 19 1.04 -7.75 -14.29
N LEU A 20 2.31 -7.37 -14.33
CA LEU A 20 2.73 -6.02 -14.68
C LEU A 20 3.15 -5.98 -16.15
N ALA A 21 2.75 -4.92 -16.85
CA ALA A 21 3.20 -4.60 -18.20
C ALA A 21 4.36 -3.58 -18.19
N SER A 22 4.82 -3.17 -17.01
CA SER A 22 6.00 -2.32 -16.80
C SER A 22 6.66 -2.59 -15.46
N GLY A 23 7.87 -2.08 -15.25
CA GLY A 23 8.40 -1.92 -13.90
C GLY A 23 7.61 -0.88 -13.09
N TRP A 24 7.87 -0.82 -11.78
CA TRP A 24 7.32 0.23 -10.93
C TRP A 24 8.00 1.57 -11.16
N HIS A 25 7.19 2.60 -11.37
CA HIS A 25 7.59 3.98 -11.57
C HIS A 25 7.30 4.81 -10.31
N PRO A 26 8.24 5.63 -9.84
CA PRO A 26 7.93 6.64 -8.83
C PRO A 26 7.02 7.74 -9.42
N GLY A 27 6.49 8.60 -8.57
CA GLY A 27 5.68 9.75 -9.00
C GLY A 27 4.23 9.39 -9.32
N GLY A 28 3.68 8.44 -8.57
CA GLY A 28 2.23 8.23 -8.43
C GLY A 28 1.55 9.41 -7.72
N PRO A 29 0.22 9.37 -7.55
CA PRO A 29 -0.50 10.41 -6.80
C PRO A 29 0.00 10.49 -5.36
N LEU A 30 -0.03 11.69 -4.77
CA LEU A 30 0.21 11.84 -3.34
C LEU A 30 -1.03 11.36 -2.60
N LEU A 31 -0.89 10.39 -1.70
CA LEU A 31 -2.01 9.79 -0.97
C LEU A 31 -1.78 9.83 0.55
N PRO A 32 -2.83 9.99 1.35
CA PRO A 32 -2.72 10.03 2.81
C PRO A 32 -2.51 8.61 3.35
N LEU A 33 -1.26 8.23 3.56
CA LEU A 33 -0.88 6.86 3.94
C LEU A 33 -0.25 6.83 5.34
N GLU A 34 -0.53 5.77 6.09
CA GLU A 34 0.15 5.51 7.37
C GLU A 34 0.26 4.01 7.68
N PHE A 35 1.27 3.64 8.49
CA PHE A 35 1.47 2.29 9.02
C PHE A 35 0.41 1.98 10.09
N ALA A 36 -0.75 1.52 9.65
CA ALA A 36 -1.95 1.45 10.47
C ALA A 36 -2.77 0.17 10.24
N ARG A 37 -2.18 -0.85 9.60
CA ARG A 37 -2.83 -2.14 9.38
C ARG A 37 -1.94 -3.30 9.81
N ASP A 38 -2.30 -4.00 10.87
CA ASP A 38 -1.74 -5.31 11.19
C ASP A 38 -2.32 -6.39 10.26
N SER A 39 -1.57 -7.46 10.04
CA SER A 39 -2.00 -8.62 9.26
C SER A 39 -2.59 -9.69 10.19
N ASP A 40 -3.52 -10.50 9.69
CA ASP A 40 -4.00 -11.68 10.43
C ASP A 40 -2.97 -12.83 10.37
N ASP A 41 -2.13 -12.83 9.33
CA ASP A 41 -1.16 -13.89 9.03
C ASP A 41 0.27 -13.55 9.52
N SER A 42 0.52 -12.32 9.99
CA SER A 42 1.87 -11.84 10.33
C SER A 42 1.87 -10.61 11.24
N ASP A 43 2.94 -10.42 12.02
CA ASP A 43 3.14 -9.23 12.88
C ASP A 43 3.67 -7.98 12.13
N GLU A 44 3.52 -7.95 10.82
CA GLU A 44 3.89 -6.81 9.98
C GLU A 44 2.84 -5.70 10.06
N LEU A 45 3.28 -4.44 10.11
CA LEU A 45 2.42 -3.28 9.91
C LEU A 45 2.51 -2.80 8.46
N ALA A 46 1.38 -2.81 7.77
CA ALA A 46 1.23 -2.36 6.40
C ALA A 46 0.77 -0.90 6.32
N LEU A 47 1.20 -0.24 5.24
CA LEU A 47 0.71 1.08 4.84
C LEU A 47 -0.70 0.96 4.26
N VAL A 48 -1.61 1.80 4.72
CA VAL A 48 -2.99 1.90 4.23
C VAL A 48 -3.43 3.35 4.10
N LEU A 49 -4.53 3.58 3.38
CA LEU A 49 -5.16 4.89 3.28
C LEU A 49 -5.77 5.29 4.62
N CYS A 50 -5.33 6.43 5.15
CA CYS A 50 -5.73 6.96 6.44
C CYS A 50 -6.22 8.40 6.26
N ALA A 51 -7.53 8.62 6.32
CA ALA A 51 -8.09 9.97 6.23
C ALA A 51 -7.43 10.90 7.27
N GLY A 52 -6.98 12.08 6.83
CA GLY A 52 -6.30 13.07 7.68
C GLY A 52 -4.79 12.84 7.87
N ALA A 53 -4.22 11.73 7.38
CA ALA A 53 -2.76 11.58 7.34
C ALA A 53 -2.13 12.53 6.29
N PRO A 54 -0.88 12.98 6.49
CA PRO A 54 -0.16 13.72 5.46
C PRO A 54 -0.02 12.92 4.16
N ALA A 55 -0.20 13.59 3.03
CA ALA A 55 -0.04 12.95 1.74
C ALA A 55 1.44 12.65 1.45
N VAL A 56 1.74 11.42 1.05
CA VAL A 56 3.10 10.94 0.71
C VAL A 56 3.13 10.38 -0.72
N PRO A 57 4.30 10.36 -1.38
CA PRO A 57 4.40 9.83 -2.73
C PRO A 57 4.09 8.33 -2.80
N THR A 58 3.55 7.92 -3.94
CA THR A 58 3.26 6.51 -4.27
C THR A 58 3.99 6.08 -5.54
N TYR A 59 3.93 4.80 -5.81
CA TYR A 59 4.39 4.18 -7.06
C TYR A 59 3.23 3.80 -7.93
N TRP A 60 3.52 3.59 -9.21
CA TRP A 60 2.57 3.05 -10.15
C TRP A 60 3.26 2.14 -11.19
N ALA A 61 2.53 1.20 -11.75
CA ALA A 61 2.99 0.35 -12.86
C ALA A 61 1.83 0.06 -13.80
N TYR A 62 2.09 -0.09 -15.10
CA TYR A 62 1.08 -0.61 -16.02
C TYR A 62 0.78 -2.07 -15.68
N VAL A 63 -0.49 -2.45 -15.81
CA VAL A 63 -0.98 -3.80 -15.54
C VAL A 63 -1.28 -4.49 -16.86
N ASP A 64 -0.85 -5.74 -17.00
CA ASP A 64 -1.20 -6.60 -18.14
C ASP A 64 -2.57 -7.22 -17.88
N ALA A 65 -3.62 -6.48 -18.25
CA ALA A 65 -5.01 -6.89 -18.13
C ALA A 65 -5.83 -6.43 -19.35
N PRO A 66 -6.76 -7.26 -19.86
CA PRO A 66 -7.62 -6.88 -20.98
C PRO A 66 -8.62 -5.77 -20.63
N ASP A 67 -9.02 -5.70 -19.36
CA ASP A 67 -10.02 -4.74 -18.87
C ASP A 67 -9.85 -4.47 -17.35
N LEU A 68 -10.65 -3.51 -16.84
CA LEU A 68 -10.63 -3.11 -15.44
C LEU A 68 -11.08 -4.23 -14.49
N ALA A 69 -12.03 -5.07 -14.90
CA ALA A 69 -12.54 -6.15 -14.06
C ALA A 69 -11.45 -7.21 -13.83
N ALA A 70 -10.74 -7.59 -14.90
CA ALA A 70 -9.60 -8.50 -14.83
C ALA A 70 -8.46 -7.91 -13.98
N ALA A 71 -8.16 -6.62 -14.13
CA ALA A 71 -7.14 -5.95 -13.33
C ALA A 71 -7.51 -5.95 -11.82
N ARG A 72 -8.77 -5.61 -11.49
CA ARG A 72 -9.29 -5.66 -10.11
C ARG A 72 -9.24 -7.07 -9.54
N ALA A 73 -9.62 -8.08 -10.33
CA ALA A 73 -9.60 -9.48 -9.91
C ALA A 73 -8.16 -9.97 -9.59
N MET A 74 -7.17 -9.59 -10.40
CA MET A 74 -5.77 -9.92 -10.12
C MET A 74 -5.28 -9.30 -8.81
N LEU A 75 -5.62 -8.03 -8.56
CA LEU A 75 -5.24 -7.36 -7.31
C LEU A 75 -5.97 -7.96 -6.11
N ALA A 76 -7.26 -8.27 -6.24
CA ALA A 76 -8.03 -8.97 -5.19
C ALA A 76 -7.41 -10.34 -4.85
N ALA A 77 -7.03 -11.12 -5.87
CA ALA A 77 -6.35 -12.40 -5.68
C ALA A 77 -4.99 -12.22 -4.98
N ARG A 78 -4.23 -11.18 -5.34
CA ARG A 78 -2.97 -10.86 -4.65
C ARG A 78 -3.18 -10.50 -3.19
N GLU A 79 -4.20 -9.72 -2.88
CA GLU A 79 -4.50 -9.27 -1.51
C GLU A 79 -5.34 -10.28 -0.71
N LYS A 80 -5.63 -11.46 -1.28
CA LYS A 80 -6.49 -12.50 -0.69
C LYS A 80 -7.87 -11.97 -0.25
N ILE A 81 -8.42 -11.01 -1.00
CA ILE A 81 -9.72 -10.40 -0.68
C ILE A 81 -10.85 -11.37 -1.04
N ALA A 82 -11.70 -11.68 -0.07
CA ALA A 82 -12.83 -12.58 -0.27
C ALA A 82 -13.89 -11.98 -1.22
N PRO A 83 -14.68 -12.81 -1.94
CA PRO A 83 -15.69 -12.35 -2.91
C PRO A 83 -16.80 -11.41 -2.41
N GLY A 84 -16.85 -11.04 -1.13
CA GLY A 84 -17.84 -10.11 -0.56
C GLY A 84 -17.33 -8.68 -0.29
N HIS A 85 -16.06 -8.38 -0.57
CA HIS A 85 -15.44 -7.10 -0.23
C HIS A 85 -14.83 -6.36 -1.45
N PRO A 86 -15.62 -6.09 -2.51
CA PRO A 86 -15.11 -5.40 -3.70
C PRO A 86 -14.60 -3.98 -3.39
N GLU A 87 -15.06 -3.34 -2.31
CA GLU A 87 -14.63 -2.03 -1.85
C GLU A 87 -13.17 -1.99 -1.40
N PHE A 88 -12.57 -3.13 -1.02
CA PHE A 88 -11.16 -3.22 -0.66
C PHE A 88 -10.22 -3.17 -1.87
N ILE A 89 -10.77 -3.20 -3.09
CA ILE A 89 -10.07 -2.82 -4.30
C ILE A 89 -10.66 -1.50 -4.80
N GLY A 90 -9.87 -0.43 -4.73
CA GLY A 90 -10.23 0.84 -5.34
C GLY A 90 -10.02 0.81 -6.84
N SER A 91 -10.83 1.57 -7.59
CA SER A 91 -10.59 1.79 -9.02
C SER A 91 -11.08 3.13 -9.52
N ILE A 92 -10.45 3.57 -10.61
CA ILE A 92 -11.00 4.58 -11.51
C ILE A 92 -11.07 3.96 -12.91
N PRO A 93 -12.21 3.98 -13.60
CA PRO A 93 -13.54 4.37 -13.11
C PRO A 93 -14.00 3.61 -11.85
N ALA A 94 -14.83 4.25 -11.04
CA ALA A 94 -15.37 3.65 -9.83
C ALA A 94 -16.34 2.52 -10.20
N VAL A 95 -16.27 1.41 -9.47
CA VAL A 95 -17.17 0.25 -9.62
C VAL A 95 -18.03 0.15 -8.36
N GLY A 96 -19.31 -0.18 -8.51
CA GLY A 96 -20.22 -0.37 -7.37
C GLY A 96 -20.56 0.89 -6.57
N GLY A 97 -20.42 2.08 -7.18
CA GLY A 97 -20.73 3.35 -6.51
C GLY A 97 -19.70 3.78 -5.46
N ALA A 98 -18.50 3.19 -5.48
CA ALA A 98 -17.41 3.57 -4.58
C ALA A 98 -17.07 5.07 -4.71
N PRO A 99 -16.67 5.74 -3.62
CA PRO A 99 -16.26 7.15 -3.66
C PRO A 99 -15.14 7.38 -4.66
N VAL A 100 -15.22 8.48 -5.40
CA VAL A 100 -14.17 8.89 -6.33
C VAL A 100 -13.01 9.48 -5.53
N GLN A 101 -11.83 8.87 -5.64
CA GLN A 101 -10.60 9.43 -5.10
C GLN A 101 -10.09 10.54 -6.05
N HIS A 102 -10.41 11.78 -5.72
CA HIS A 102 -10.16 12.94 -6.60
C HIS A 102 -8.68 13.14 -6.93
N GLU A 103 -7.77 12.86 -5.99
CA GLU A 103 -6.32 12.95 -6.18
C GLU A 103 -5.83 11.97 -7.24
N ILE A 104 -6.37 10.75 -7.24
CA ILE A 104 -6.06 9.72 -8.23
C ILE A 104 -6.65 10.11 -9.59
N ALA A 105 -7.89 10.59 -9.62
CA ALA A 105 -8.56 11.02 -10.85
C ALA A 105 -7.79 12.17 -11.55
N ALA A 106 -7.39 13.18 -10.78
CA ALA A 106 -6.62 14.31 -11.27
C ALA A 106 -5.25 13.87 -11.81
N TRP A 107 -4.56 12.97 -11.09
CA TRP A 107 -3.27 12.43 -11.50
C TRP A 107 -3.37 11.61 -12.79
N LEU A 108 -4.42 10.80 -12.96
CA LEU A 108 -4.69 10.05 -14.19
C LEU A 108 -4.93 10.99 -15.38
N GLY A 109 -5.76 12.01 -15.19
CA GLY A 109 -6.06 13.00 -16.23
C GLY A 109 -4.81 13.75 -16.70
N ALA A 110 -3.95 14.16 -15.78
CA ALA A 110 -2.68 14.83 -16.10
C ALA A 110 -1.70 13.93 -16.88
N ARG A 111 -1.81 12.61 -16.75
CA ARG A 111 -0.93 11.63 -17.40
C ARG A 111 -1.54 10.94 -18.62
N ARG A 112 -2.82 11.21 -18.92
CA ARG A 112 -3.58 10.55 -19.99
C ARG A 112 -3.58 9.02 -19.82
N ILE A 113 -3.77 8.55 -18.59
CA ILE A 113 -3.96 7.14 -18.26
C ILE A 113 -5.46 6.90 -18.08
N ASP A 114 -5.97 5.81 -18.65
CA ASP A 114 -7.41 5.58 -18.74
C ASP A 114 -8.02 5.09 -17.42
N ALA A 115 -7.27 4.26 -16.66
CA ALA A 115 -7.78 3.62 -15.46
C ALA A 115 -6.69 3.33 -14.42
N ALA A 116 -7.11 3.24 -13.16
CA ALA A 116 -6.25 2.79 -12.06
C ALA A 116 -6.95 1.78 -11.17
N ILE A 117 -6.14 0.94 -10.52
CA ILE A 117 -6.52 0.09 -9.39
C ILE A 117 -5.53 0.28 -8.23
N TRP A 118 -6.00 0.09 -7.00
CA TRP A 118 -5.15 0.10 -5.80
C TRP A 118 -5.81 -0.66 -4.66
N THR A 119 -5.01 -1.04 -3.66
CA THR A 119 -5.51 -1.69 -2.45
C THR A 119 -6.16 -0.64 -1.55
N ALA A 120 -7.44 -0.81 -1.21
CA ALA A 120 -8.24 0.11 -0.40
C ALA A 120 -8.66 -0.53 0.95
N LEU A 121 -7.79 -1.37 1.51
CA LEU A 121 -8.00 -1.95 2.83
C LEU A 121 -7.99 -0.85 3.90
N PRO A 122 -8.97 -0.84 4.83
CA PRO A 122 -9.00 0.14 5.90
C PRO A 122 -7.89 -0.13 6.93
N PRO A 123 -7.61 0.84 7.82
CA PRO A 123 -6.88 0.59 9.05
C PRO A 123 -7.43 -0.61 9.81
N LYS A 124 -6.55 -1.35 10.47
CA LYS A 124 -6.89 -2.46 11.36
C LYS A 124 -5.77 -2.54 12.39
N PHE A 125 -6.13 -2.66 13.65
CA PHE A 125 -5.10 -2.80 14.68
C PHE A 125 -5.64 -3.57 15.86
N ALA A 126 -4.82 -4.50 16.38
CA ALA A 126 -5.14 -5.34 17.53
C ALA A 126 -6.48 -6.08 17.35
N GLY A 127 -6.71 -6.63 16.16
CA GLY A 127 -7.94 -7.36 15.80
C GLY A 127 -9.19 -6.48 15.59
N SER A 128 -9.06 -5.15 15.69
CA SER A 128 -10.17 -4.22 15.49
C SER A 128 -10.13 -3.58 14.10
N GLY A 129 -11.04 -3.99 13.22
CA GLY A 129 -11.21 -3.43 11.88
C GLY A 129 -11.68 -1.98 11.92
N GLY A 130 -11.07 -1.12 11.11
CA GLY A 130 -11.37 0.32 11.03
C GLY A 130 -10.72 1.16 12.13
N ARG A 131 -10.06 0.55 13.13
CA ARG A 131 -9.37 1.28 14.19
C ARG A 131 -8.03 1.81 13.70
N MET A 132 -7.85 3.12 13.83
CA MET A 132 -6.56 3.78 13.66
C MET A 132 -5.76 3.66 14.97
N PRO A 133 -4.56 3.05 14.98
CA PRO A 133 -3.69 3.10 16.16
C PRO A 133 -3.03 4.47 16.28
N SER A 134 -2.61 4.83 17.49
CA SER A 134 -1.69 5.95 17.73
C SER A 134 -0.23 5.57 17.46
N ALA A 135 0.63 6.56 17.26
CA ALA A 135 2.08 6.33 17.10
C ALA A 135 2.70 5.59 18.30
N THR A 136 2.21 5.87 19.51
CA THR A 136 2.66 5.20 20.74
C THR A 136 2.26 3.73 20.76
N GLU A 137 1.02 3.41 20.37
CA GLU A 137 0.56 2.01 20.27
C GLU A 137 1.36 1.23 19.22
N VAL A 138 1.63 1.86 18.07
CA VAL A 138 2.45 1.25 17.00
C VAL A 138 3.86 0.93 17.51
N VAL A 139 4.53 1.88 18.18
CA VAL A 139 5.87 1.63 18.73
C VAL A 139 5.83 0.56 19.81
N ALA A 140 4.84 0.58 20.70
CA ALA A 140 4.70 -0.41 21.77
C ALA A 140 4.49 -1.82 21.21
N PHE A 141 3.66 -1.96 20.18
CA PHE A 141 3.45 -3.22 19.47
C PHE A 141 4.75 -3.72 18.82
N LEU A 142 5.42 -2.89 18.03
CA LEU A 142 6.66 -3.30 17.37
C LEU A 142 7.79 -3.61 18.36
N ALA A 143 7.83 -2.91 19.50
CA ALA A 143 8.81 -3.13 20.56
C ALA A 143 8.58 -4.46 21.30
N SER A 144 7.34 -4.95 21.39
CA SER A 144 7.00 -6.20 22.08
C SER A 144 7.35 -7.45 21.27
N LEU A 145 7.53 -7.31 19.94
CA LEU A 145 7.95 -8.42 19.07
C LEU A 145 9.37 -8.89 19.41
N ALA A 146 9.59 -10.21 19.28
CA ALA A 146 10.88 -10.86 19.52
C ALA A 146 11.17 -11.95 18.47
N GLY A 147 12.43 -12.34 18.34
CA GLY A 147 12.83 -13.42 17.44
C GLY A 147 12.48 -13.13 15.97
N GLU A 148 11.92 -14.12 15.30
CA GLU A 148 11.60 -14.06 13.86
C GLU A 148 10.52 -13.03 13.53
N THR A 149 9.53 -12.84 14.40
CA THR A 149 8.42 -11.88 14.15
C THR A 149 8.93 -10.45 14.17
N ARG A 150 9.84 -10.11 15.10
CA ARG A 150 10.52 -8.81 15.12
C ARG A 150 11.34 -8.59 13.85
N GLN A 151 12.11 -9.60 13.44
CA GLN A 151 12.95 -9.50 12.24
C GLN A 151 12.10 -9.29 10.98
N ALA A 152 10.99 -9.99 10.85
CA ALA A 152 10.06 -9.82 9.73
C ALA A 152 9.42 -8.43 9.70
N ALA A 153 8.89 -7.96 10.85
CA ALA A 153 8.28 -6.63 10.96
C ALA A 153 9.30 -5.50 10.69
N GLU A 154 10.50 -5.61 11.26
CA GLU A 154 11.59 -4.68 11.00
C GLU A 154 11.96 -4.68 9.52
N PHE A 155 12.15 -5.86 8.92
CA PHE A 155 12.50 -5.98 7.51
C PHE A 155 11.44 -5.34 6.61
N TYR A 156 10.15 -5.59 6.87
CA TYR A 156 9.05 -5.00 6.11
C TYR A 156 9.08 -3.47 6.14
N LEU A 157 9.16 -2.89 7.35
CA LEU A 157 9.19 -1.43 7.55
C LEU A 157 10.42 -0.79 6.89
N ARG A 158 11.59 -1.42 7.06
CA ARG A 158 12.85 -0.90 6.51
C ARG A 158 12.94 -1.08 4.99
N ARG A 159 12.27 -2.08 4.41
CA ARG A 159 12.20 -2.32 2.96
C ARG A 159 11.23 -1.38 2.22
N THR A 160 10.29 -0.76 2.91
CA THR A 160 9.44 0.29 2.31
C THR A 160 10.32 1.42 1.74
N PRO A 161 10.10 1.91 0.51
CA PRO A 161 10.97 2.93 -0.08
C PRO A 161 11.10 4.21 0.77
N PRO A 162 12.29 4.83 0.90
CA PRO A 162 12.53 5.91 1.88
C PRO A 162 11.70 7.19 1.69
N HIS A 163 11.28 7.52 0.46
CA HIS A 163 10.44 8.70 0.18
C HIS A 163 8.98 8.51 0.58
N ILE A 164 8.55 7.29 0.89
CA ILE A 164 7.30 7.05 1.59
C ILE A 164 7.57 7.30 3.08
N ASP A 165 7.65 8.58 3.42
CA ASP A 165 8.08 9.09 4.73
C ASP A 165 6.87 9.58 5.54
N THR A 166 6.19 8.63 6.18
CA THR A 166 5.00 8.89 6.99
C THR A 166 5.36 9.35 8.41
N PRO A 167 4.45 10.04 9.12
CA PRO A 167 4.66 10.38 10.52
C PRO A 167 5.06 9.18 11.40
N TYR A 168 4.38 8.03 11.32
CA TYR A 168 4.71 6.89 12.19
C TYR A 168 6.05 6.29 11.81
N ARG A 169 6.42 6.31 10.53
CA ARG A 169 7.76 5.88 10.11
C ARG A 169 8.87 6.65 10.82
N ARG A 170 8.75 7.98 10.91
CA ARG A 170 9.73 8.83 11.62
C ARG A 170 9.79 8.51 13.11
N VAL A 171 8.63 8.27 13.74
CA VAL A 171 8.55 7.89 15.16
C VAL A 171 9.19 6.52 15.40
N ILE A 172 8.86 5.52 14.57
CA ILE A 172 9.44 4.17 14.62
C ILE A 172 10.96 4.22 14.47
N ALA A 173 11.46 4.97 13.46
CA ALA A 173 12.89 5.12 13.24
C ALA A 173 13.60 5.73 14.46
N ARG A 174 13.01 6.76 15.08
CA ARG A 174 13.57 7.40 16.29
C ARG A 174 13.52 6.48 17.51
N SER A 175 12.45 5.73 17.70
CA SER A 175 12.23 4.92 18.92
C SER A 175 12.92 3.57 18.88
N LEU A 176 12.99 2.93 17.70
CA LEU A 176 13.48 1.55 17.53
C LEU A 176 14.77 1.45 16.71
N GLY A 177 15.25 2.54 16.10
CA GLY A 177 16.41 2.53 15.21
C GLY A 177 16.13 1.88 13.85
N TRP A 178 14.87 1.64 13.51
CA TRP A 178 14.45 0.98 12.28
C TRP A 178 14.43 1.95 11.10
N HIS A 179 15.61 2.30 10.61
CA HIS A 179 15.77 3.21 9.48
C HIS A 179 15.56 2.50 8.13
N PRO A 180 14.99 3.20 7.12
CA PRO A 180 14.87 2.68 5.76
C PRO A 180 16.21 2.09 5.26
N LEU A 181 16.15 0.96 4.56
CA LEU A 181 17.33 0.41 3.89
C LEU A 181 17.73 1.34 2.74
N ARG A 182 19.04 1.57 2.55
CA ARG A 182 19.55 2.34 1.40
C ARG A 182 19.14 1.71 0.07
N GLU A 183 19.04 0.39 0.04
CA GLU A 183 18.67 -0.43 -1.11
C GLU A 183 17.16 -0.74 -1.18
N ALA A 184 16.32 -0.09 -0.36
CA ALA A 184 14.85 -0.20 -0.45
C ALA A 184 14.25 0.40 -1.76
N GLY A 185 15.06 0.47 -2.82
CA GLY A 185 14.62 0.80 -4.16
C GLY A 185 13.74 -0.30 -4.72
N VAL A 186 12.76 0.08 -5.54
CA VAL A 186 11.87 -0.89 -6.16
C VAL A 186 12.67 -1.70 -7.17
N THR A 187 12.65 -3.03 -7.01
CA THR A 187 13.23 -3.96 -7.98
C THR A 187 12.61 -3.68 -9.33
N ARG A 188 13.40 -3.10 -10.25
CA ARG A 188 13.04 -3.01 -11.66
C ARG A 188 12.94 -4.46 -12.16
N MET A 189 11.74 -4.86 -12.61
CA MET A 189 11.66 -6.02 -13.49
C MET A 189 12.34 -5.61 -14.80
N TYR A 190 13.36 -6.37 -15.18
CA TYR A 190 14.08 -6.24 -16.45
C TYR A 190 13.23 -6.79 -17.59
#